data_AF-A0A2H0H699-F1
#
_entry.id   AF-A0A2H0H699-F1
#
_cell.length_a   1.000
_cell.length_b   1.000
_cell.length_c   1.000
_cell.angle_alpha   90.00
_cell.angle_beta   90.00
_cell.angle_gamma   90.00
#
_symmetry.space_group_name_H-M   'P 1'
#
loop_
_entity.id
_entity.type
_entity.pdbx_description
1 polymer ?
#
loop_
_entity_poly.entity_id
_entity_poly.type
_entity_poly.pdbx_seq_one_letter_code
_entity_poly.pdbx_strand_id
1 'polypeptide(L)' 'MEAQYKMKANEIDITFIEAIKKLFAEKDIVIRISEELDETEYLARYKANEDHILENMAAEPTKSFKGQEFEEYTSKRL' A
#
# COMPACT_ATOMS: atom_id res chain seq x y z
N MET A 1 15.51 -12.59 3.08
CA MET A 1 15.60 -11.26 2.46
C MET A 1 14.51 -11.21 1.41
N GLU A 2 13.58 -10.28 1.56
CA GLU A 2 12.43 -10.11 0.68
C GLU A 2 12.56 -8.74 0.02
N ALA A 3 12.34 -8.68 -1.28
CA ALA A 3 12.34 -7.44 -2.05
C ALA A 3 11.06 -7.40 -2.89
N GLN A 4 10.31 -6.31 -2.76
CA GLN A 4 9.08 -6.09 -3.50
C GLN A 4 9.22 -4.82 -4.35
N TYR A 5 8.88 -4.94 -5.63
CA TYR A 5 8.94 -3.84 -6.60
C TYR A 5 7.53 -3.56 -7.12
N LYS A 6 7.12 -2.29 -7.09
CA LYS A 6 5.89 -1.78 -7.70
C LYS A 6 6.28 -1.00 -8.96
N MET A 7 5.96 -1.55 -10.12
CA MET A 7 6.33 -0.99 -11.43
C MET A 7 5.34 -1.42 -12.52
N LYS A 8 5.30 -0.68 -13.61
CA LYS A 8 4.53 -1.03 -14.79
C LYS A 8 5.20 -2.18 -15.52
N ALA A 9 4.40 -3.01 -16.18
CA ALA A 9 4.90 -4.17 -16.92
C ALA A 9 5.92 -3.80 -18.01
N ASN A 10 5.78 -2.63 -18.63
CA ASN A 10 6.70 -2.14 -19.66
C ASN A 10 8.04 -1.61 -19.11
N GLU A 11 8.18 -1.47 -17.80
CA GLU A 11 9.44 -1.09 -17.14
C GLU A 11 10.31 -2.32 -16.83
N ILE A 12 9.78 -3.53 -17.03
CA ILE A 12 10.55 -4.77 -16.90
C ILE A 12 11.43 -4.92 -18.13
N ASP A 13 12.73 -4.68 -17.94
CA ASP A 13 13.74 -4.79 -18.98
C ASP A 13 14.84 -5.82 -18.64
N ILE A 14 15.77 -6.02 -19.57
CA ILE A 14 16.88 -6.98 -19.37
C ILE A 14 17.78 -6.56 -18.21
N THR A 15 17.96 -5.25 -18.00
CA THR A 15 18.79 -4.67 -16.95
C THR A 15 18.25 -5.03 -15.57
N PHE A 16 16.94 -4.93 -15.38
CA PHE A 16 16.25 -5.30 -14.15
C PHE A 16 16.40 -6.79 -13.85
N ILE A 17 16.23 -7.66 -14.86
CA ILE A 17 16.40 -9.11 -14.71
C ILE A 17 17.84 -9.46 -14.32
N GLU A 18 18.84 -8.80 -14.91
CA GLU A 18 20.24 -8.99 -14.52
C GLU A 18 20.53 -8.55 -13.09
N ALA A 19 19.90 -7.46 -12.62
CA ALA A 19 20.04 -7.00 -11.25
C ALA A 19 19.47 -8.02 -10.26
N ILE A 20 18.29 -8.59 -10.52
CA ILE A 20 17.69 -9.65 -9.69
C ILE A 20 18.63 -10.86 -9.62
N LYS A 21 19.17 -11.30 -10.77
CA LYS A 21 20.13 -12.43 -10.83
C LYS A 21 21.38 -12.17 -9.98
N LYS A 22 21.93 -10.96 -10.01
CA LYS A 22 23.11 -10.60 -9.18
C LYS A 22 22.77 -10.57 -7.69
N LEU A 23 21.59 -10.07 -7.32
CA LEU A 23 21.18 -9.93 -5.92
C LEU A 23 20.91 -11.29 -5.25
N PHE A 24 20.38 -12.25 -6.01
CA PHE A 24 19.95 -13.55 -5.49
C PHE A 24 20.79 -14.75 -5.97
N ALA A 25 21.78 -14.54 -6.83
CA ALA A 25 22.75 -15.49 -7.42
C ALA A 25 22.58 -17.00 -7.10
N GLU A 26 22.89 -17.42 -5.88
CA GLU A 26 22.93 -18.84 -5.47
C GLU A 26 21.66 -19.34 -4.74
N LYS A 27 20.59 -18.54 -4.72
CA LYS A 27 19.36 -18.85 -4.00
C LYS A 27 18.25 -19.22 -4.96
N ASP A 28 17.46 -20.22 -4.58
CA ASP A 28 16.17 -20.45 -5.22
C ASP A 28 15.26 -19.24 -4.98
N ILE A 29 14.66 -18.72 -6.06
CA ILE A 29 13.76 -17.56 -6.01
C ILE A 29 12.36 -17.91 -6.49
N VAL A 30 11.37 -17.24 -5.94
CA VAL A 30 9.98 -17.26 -6.40
C VAL A 30 9.64 -15.86 -6.89
N ILE A 31 9.13 -15.75 -8.12
CA ILE A 31 8.64 -14.48 -8.68
C ILE A 31 7.12 -14.53 -8.67
N ARG A 32 6.48 -13.56 -8.01
CA ARG A 32 5.02 -13.38 -8.01
C ARG A 32 4.68 -12.11 -8.79
N ILE A 33 3.88 -12.25 -9.84
CA ILE A 33 3.36 -11.15 -10.66
C ILE A 33 1.85 -11.10 -10.44
N SER A 34 1.34 -9.94 -10.06
CA SER A 34 -0.08 -9.68 -9.91
C SER A 34 -0.38 -8.29 -10.48
N GLU A 35 -1.58 -8.12 -11.00
CA GLU A 35 -2.08 -6.77 -11.28
C GLU A 35 -2.18 -6.00 -9.98
N GLU A 36 -1.74 -4.75 -10.02
CA GLU A 36 -2.00 -3.83 -8.94
C GLU A 36 -3.41 -3.28 -9.10
N LEU A 37 -4.23 -3.46 -8.06
CA LEU A 37 -5.50 -2.78 -7.97
C LEU A 37 -5.23 -1.31 -7.68
N ASP A 38 -5.82 -0.42 -8.48
CA ASP A 38 -5.92 0.97 -8.10
C ASP A 38 -6.83 1.06 -6.86
N GLU A 39 -6.21 1.27 -5.70
CA GLU A 39 -6.92 1.38 -4.43
C GLU A 39 -7.90 2.55 -4.42
N THR A 40 -7.60 3.63 -5.14
CA THR A 40 -8.50 4.78 -5.27
C THR A 40 -9.72 4.40 -6.10
N GLU A 41 -9.52 3.76 -7.25
CA GLU A 41 -10.61 3.24 -8.07
C GLU A 41 -11.45 2.22 -7.29
N TYR A 42 -10.79 1.33 -6.54
CA TYR A 42 -11.47 0.33 -5.72
C TYR A 42 -12.33 0.97 -4.63
N LEU A 43 -11.80 1.95 -3.89
CA LEU A 43 -12.53 2.67 -2.86
C LEU A 43 -13.66 3.53 -3.46
N ALA A 44 -13.43 4.16 -4.60
CA ALA A 44 -14.41 4.99 -5.29
C ALA A 44 -15.47 4.18 -6.07
N ARG A 45 -15.30 2.86 -6.21
CA ARG A 45 -16.19 1.98 -6.99
C ARG A 45 -17.66 2.11 -6.60
N TYR A 46 -17.95 2.34 -5.32
CA TYR A 46 -19.30 2.53 -4.81
C TYR A 46 -19.53 3.98 -4.42
N LYS A 47 -20.56 4.61 -5.00
CA LYS A 47 -20.89 6.02 -4.75
C LYS A 47 -21.02 6.38 -3.27
N ALA A 48 -21.63 5.50 -2.48
CA ALA A 48 -21.78 5.70 -1.03
C ALA A 48 -20.42 5.74 -0.28
N ASN A 49 -19.45 4.94 -0.73
CA ASN A 49 -18.10 4.95 -0.14
C ASN A 49 -17.28 6.15 -0.61
N GLU A 50 -17.41 6.50 -1.89
CA GLU A 50 -16.82 7.73 -2.45
C GLU A 50 -17.31 8.98 -1.71
N ASP A 51 -18.63 9.14 -1.53
CA ASP A 51 -19.22 10.25 -0.79
C ASP A 51 -18.72 10.30 0.65
N HIS A 52 -18.72 9.15 1.33
CA HIS A 52 -18.20 9.06 2.68
C HIS A 52 -16.73 9.48 2.77
N ILE A 53 -15.88 9.07 1.83
CA ILE A 53 -14.46 9.47 1.79
C ILE A 53 -14.34 10.98 1.57
N LEU A 54 -15.04 11.54 0.58
CA LEU A 54 -14.98 12.96 0.25
C LEU A 54 -15.48 13.84 1.41
N GLU A 55 -16.56 13.44 2.07
CA GLU A 55 -17.10 14.12 3.25
C GLU A 55 -16.08 14.10 4.40
N ASN A 56 -15.44 12.97 4.67
CA ASN A 56 -14.43 12.87 5.73
C ASN A 56 -13.14 13.64 5.40
N MET A 57 -12.75 13.72 4.12
CA MET A 57 -11.60 14.51 3.69
C MET A 57 -11.85 16.01 3.81
N ALA A 58 -13.09 16.46 3.62
CA ALA A 58 -13.48 17.86 3.75
C ALA A 58 -13.77 18.27 5.21
N ALA A 59 -14.04 17.30 6.08
CA ALA A 59 -14.33 17.54 7.49
C ALA A 59 -13.06 17.87 8.29
N GLU A 60 -13.15 18.86 9.17
CA GLU A 60 -12.09 19.13 10.15
C GLU A 60 -12.00 17.97 11.15
N PRO A 61 -10.80 17.45 11.43
CA PRO A 61 -10.65 16.35 12.37
C PRO A 61 -11.07 16.82 13.77
N THR A 62 -12.10 16.18 14.32
CA THR A 62 -12.57 16.48 15.68
C THR A 62 -11.54 16.12 16.74
N LYS A 63 -10.66 15.15 16.44
CA LYS A 63 -9.51 14.75 17.24
C LYS A 63 -8.39 14.27 16.33
N SER A 64 -7.16 14.61 16.71
CA SER A 64 -5.95 14.10 16.09
C SER A 64 -5.10 13.46 17.17
N PHE A 65 -4.51 12.31 16.86
CA PHE A 65 -3.68 11.56 17.78
C PHE A 65 -2.36 11.21 17.09
N LYS A 66 -1.27 11.27 17.85
CA LYS A 66 -0.04 10.56 17.52
C LYS A 66 -0.14 9.12 18.05
N GLY A 67 0.67 8.20 17.52
CA GLY A 67 0.53 6.75 17.78
C GLY A 67 0.30 6.37 19.25
N GLN A 68 1.18 6.81 20.16
CA GLN A 68 1.06 6.51 21.59
C GLN A 68 -0.16 7.16 22.25
N GLU A 69 -0.56 8.36 21.80
CA GLU A 69 -1.71 9.10 22.34
C GLU A 69 -3.03 8.40 22.03
N PHE A 70 -3.12 7.72 20.88
CA PHE A 70 -4.29 6.93 20.51
C PHE A 70 -4.44 5.71 21.42
N GLU A 71 -3.35 4.97 21.64
CA GLU A 71 -3.34 3.76 22.48
C GLU A 71 -3.74 4.07 23.92
N GLU A 72 -3.22 5.15 24.49
CA GLU A 72 -3.60 5.61 25.83
C GLU A 72 -5.08 6.03 25.91
N TYR A 73 -5.59 6.67 24.85
CA TYR A 73 -6.98 7.11 24.77
C TYR A 73 -7.96 5.94 24.71
N THR A 74 -7.67 4.92 23.90
CA THR A 74 -8.53 3.73 23.77
C THR A 74 -8.46 2.86 25.02
N SER A 75 -7.30 2.74 25.65
CA SER A 75 -7.11 1.93 26.86
C SER A 75 -7.86 2.45 28.08
N LYS A 76 -8.18 3.75 28.12
CA LYS A 76 -8.97 4.38 29.21
C LYS A 76 -10.49 4.28 28.99
N ARG A 77 -10.94 3.76 27.84
CA ARG A 77 -12.36 3.73 27.41
C ARG A 77 -12.92 2.32 27.20
N LEU A 78 -12.07 1.30 27.27
CA LEU A 78 -12.42 -0.13 27.29
C LEU A 78 -12.32 -0.64 28.73
#